data_AF-A0A350XUP3-F1
#
_entry.id   AF-A0A350XUP3-F1
#
_cell.length_a   1.000
_cell.length_b   1.000
_cell.length_c   1.000
_cell.angle_alpha   90.00
_cell.angle_beta   90.00
_cell.angle_gamma   90.00
#
_symmetry.space_group_name_H-M   'P 1'
#
loop_
_entity.id
_entity.type
_entity.pdbx_description
1 polymer ?
#
loop_
_entity_poly.entity_id
_entity_poly.type
_entity_poly.pdbx_seq_one_letter_code
_entity_poly.pdbx_strand_id
1 'polypeptide(L)'
;MKRRIISVAITVMILTVSVFPGLSALAAGKIPTLSGGVYQIGTADELIWFADAVNSGSQSIKGKLTADIRLNASGSTANKWTPIGTQESPFCGTFDGDGHTVSGVYVDTGDGAGFFGNVVMPSNYSEDDDTPEKMNSEFVLQHTAISIKNIKITEAEIHGGYSVGGVVGYAENLGISDCSFEGKVYGTGNSVGGVVGWSYYYTVVNQCHSSGTVSGNQRVGGITGYANGNSVIVKCYGDMAVSGKMYVGGVAGTLSGAFLEGCFFLGSVAADDSVGGLVGYALFSTVCDAYAIAPVTSTGKEIGGAIGSVYGSECDSTFYSYETSGVDGTTGVGRTLADMKLSSFVKELNGRKAYFCFDYTEINNGYPVLAWMLSLDVWAGDRSVPQKNSSGTYLISKPSELAWFAALVNGKLSGMDANPNANATVTDNLLMNINVNDESFGAIEWTPIGIDEAHGYNGIFNGGGYNIAGLYTSSTSGDNGTNIGLFGYVGSGMVTNTVVLDGKLSGIENVGGIAGYVKSGTIINCCCDSEVSGDKAVG
;
A
#
# COMPACT_ATOMS: atom_id res chain seq x y z
N MET A 1 -6.03 34.58 -72.18
CA MET A 1 -7.15 33.62 -72.17
C MET A 1 -6.60 32.21 -72.05
N LYS A 2 -6.60 31.62 -70.85
CA LYS A 2 -6.73 30.17 -70.52
C LYS A 2 -6.30 29.95 -69.06
N ARG A 3 -7.24 29.41 -68.28
CA ARG A 3 -7.11 28.93 -66.89
C ARG A 3 -6.22 27.70 -66.81
N ARG A 4 -5.85 27.34 -65.56
CA ARG A 4 -5.53 26.01 -64.97
C ARG A 4 -4.09 25.93 -64.47
N ILE A 5 -3.71 25.35 -63.33
CA ILE A 5 -4.35 24.59 -62.25
C ILE A 5 -3.37 24.70 -61.06
N ILE A 6 -3.88 24.83 -59.84
CA ILE A 6 -3.11 24.69 -58.60
C ILE A 6 -2.87 23.21 -58.36
N SER A 7 -1.61 22.77 -58.32
CA SER A 7 -1.23 21.44 -57.83
C SER A 7 -0.42 21.61 -56.54
N VAL A 8 -1.06 21.20 -55.44
CA VAL A 8 -0.49 21.04 -54.11
C VAL A 8 0.46 19.84 -54.14
N ALA A 9 1.74 20.06 -53.84
CA ALA A 9 2.69 18.99 -53.59
C ALA A 9 2.56 18.56 -52.12
N ILE A 10 1.96 17.39 -51.90
CA ILE A 10 1.98 16.69 -50.61
C ILE A 10 3.32 15.96 -50.54
N THR A 11 4.21 16.42 -49.68
CA THR A 11 5.45 15.73 -49.34
C THR A 11 5.11 14.55 -48.44
N VAL A 12 5.06 13.34 -49.01
CA VAL A 12 4.96 12.09 -48.26
C VAL A 12 6.30 11.85 -47.58
N MET A 13 6.35 12.11 -46.27
CA MET A 13 7.47 11.72 -45.43
C MET A 13 7.32 10.23 -45.11
N ILE A 14 8.03 9.40 -45.88
CA ILE A 14 8.17 7.97 -45.59
C ILE A 14 9.03 7.86 -44.32
N LEU A 15 8.37 7.74 -43.17
CA LEU A 15 9.00 7.24 -41.95
C LEU A 15 9.36 5.77 -42.19
N THR A 16 10.61 5.53 -42.54
CA THR A 16 11.21 4.20 -42.48
C THR A 16 11.20 3.76 -41.03
N VAL A 17 10.24 2.91 -40.66
CA VAL A 17 10.30 2.13 -39.43
C VAL A 17 11.58 1.29 -39.53
N SER A 18 12.60 1.67 -38.76
CA SER A 18 13.77 0.84 -38.53
C SER A 18 13.32 -0.38 -37.72
N VAL A 19 12.91 -1.42 -38.45
CA VAL A 19 12.69 -2.74 -37.89
C VAL A 19 14.05 -3.23 -37.39
N PHE A 20 14.22 -3.31 -36.07
CA PHE A 20 15.38 -3.97 -35.48
C PHE A 20 15.44 -5.42 -36.00
N PRO A 21 16.54 -5.85 -36.62
CA PRO A 21 16.67 -7.22 -37.09
C PRO A 21 16.82 -8.14 -35.88
N GLY A 22 15.75 -8.90 -35.60
CA GLY A 22 15.65 -9.83 -34.47
C GLY A 22 14.20 -10.25 -34.19
N LEU A 23 13.21 -9.44 -34.58
CA LEU A 23 11.79 -9.69 -34.36
C LEU A 23 11.12 -10.39 -35.56
N SER A 24 11.61 -11.57 -35.94
CA SER A 24 10.93 -12.39 -36.96
C SER A 24 10.88 -13.86 -36.54
N ALA A 25 10.18 -14.14 -35.45
CA ALA A 25 9.68 -15.46 -35.12
C ALA A 25 8.40 -15.35 -34.26
N LEU A 26 7.26 -15.77 -34.84
CA LEU A 26 6.18 -16.56 -34.21
C LEU A 26 5.48 -16.11 -32.91
N ALA A 27 5.54 -14.84 -32.48
CA ALA A 27 4.68 -14.40 -31.37
C ALA A 27 3.19 -14.43 -31.78
N ALA A 28 2.35 -15.11 -30.98
CA ALA A 28 0.89 -15.05 -31.13
C ALA A 28 0.38 -13.70 -30.61
N GLY A 29 -0.70 -13.19 -31.19
CA GLY A 29 -1.32 -11.92 -30.76
C GLY A 29 -0.90 -10.70 -31.56
N LYS A 30 -1.37 -9.54 -31.09
CA LYS A 30 -1.24 -8.25 -31.80
C LYS A 30 -0.06 -7.46 -31.22
N ILE A 31 0.82 -6.95 -32.08
CA ILE A 31 1.94 -6.12 -31.63
C ILE A 31 1.39 -4.83 -30.97
N PRO A 32 1.70 -4.54 -29.70
CA PRO A 32 1.29 -3.32 -29.03
C PRO A 32 2.03 -2.10 -29.59
N THR A 33 1.46 -0.92 -29.37
CA THR A 33 2.13 0.33 -29.79
C THR A 33 3.38 0.56 -28.95
N LEU A 34 4.52 0.81 -29.59
CA LEU A 34 5.75 1.18 -28.90
C LEU A 34 5.83 2.71 -28.76
N SER A 35 5.71 3.21 -27.53
CA SER A 35 5.80 4.64 -27.22
C SER A 35 6.92 4.88 -26.21
N GLY A 36 7.90 5.74 -26.55
CA GLY A 36 9.02 6.03 -25.66
C GLY A 36 9.86 4.80 -25.26
N GLY A 37 9.89 3.76 -26.10
CA GLY A 37 10.57 2.49 -25.77
C GLY A 37 9.78 1.57 -24.84
N VAL A 38 8.49 1.84 -24.60
CA VAL A 38 7.58 1.04 -23.77
C VAL A 38 6.38 0.57 -24.60
N TYR A 39 6.14 -0.73 -24.63
CA TYR A 39 4.98 -1.33 -25.27
C TYR A 39 3.72 -1.01 -24.46
N GLN A 40 2.77 -0.34 -25.11
CA GLN A 40 1.47 0.06 -24.55
C GLN A 40 0.46 -1.07 -24.78
N ILE A 41 0.07 -1.76 -23.71
CA ILE A 41 -0.71 -2.99 -23.74
C ILE A 41 -2.13 -2.67 -23.26
N GLY A 42 -3.12 -2.73 -24.14
CA GLY A 42 -4.52 -2.42 -23.81
C GLY A 42 -5.49 -3.58 -24.02
N THR A 43 -5.00 -4.72 -24.52
CA THR A 43 -5.84 -5.88 -24.88
C THR A 43 -5.17 -7.20 -24.53
N ALA A 44 -5.96 -8.27 -24.41
CA ALA A 44 -5.46 -9.61 -24.16
C ALA A 44 -4.47 -10.09 -25.24
N ASP A 45 -4.76 -9.82 -26.52
CA ASP A 45 -3.88 -10.20 -27.64
C ASP A 45 -2.52 -9.47 -27.60
N GLU A 46 -2.50 -8.22 -27.14
CA GLU A 46 -1.26 -7.45 -26.95
C GLU A 46 -0.45 -7.95 -25.75
N LEU A 47 -1.13 -8.41 -24.71
CA LEU A 47 -0.49 -8.99 -23.53
C LEU A 47 0.10 -10.38 -23.82
N ILE A 48 -0.63 -11.22 -24.57
CA ILE A 48 -0.14 -12.52 -25.07
C ILE A 48 1.10 -12.30 -25.93
N TRP A 49 1.06 -11.34 -26.85
CA TRP A 49 2.21 -11.00 -27.67
C TRP A 49 3.44 -10.61 -26.83
N PHE A 50 3.23 -9.82 -25.76
CA PHE A 50 4.32 -9.40 -24.88
C PHE A 50 4.99 -10.60 -24.20
N ALA A 51 4.18 -11.55 -23.68
CA ALA A 51 4.69 -12.77 -23.08
C ALA A 51 5.51 -13.60 -24.08
N ASP A 52 4.97 -13.80 -25.28
CA ASP A 52 5.65 -14.55 -26.34
C ASP A 52 6.96 -13.88 -26.80
N ALA A 53 6.98 -12.55 -26.89
CA ALA A 53 8.18 -11.79 -27.26
C ALA A 53 9.29 -11.97 -26.23
N VAL A 54 8.98 -11.90 -24.93
CA VAL A 54 9.93 -12.18 -23.83
C VAL A 54 10.44 -13.61 -23.94
N ASN A 55 9.51 -14.58 -24.02
CA ASN A 55 9.81 -16.00 -24.04
C ASN A 55 10.53 -16.46 -25.32
N SER A 56 10.59 -15.61 -26.35
CA SER A 56 11.33 -15.84 -27.61
C SER A 56 12.65 -15.06 -27.68
N GLY A 57 13.11 -14.46 -26.57
CA GLY A 57 14.43 -13.84 -26.45
C GLY A 57 14.44 -12.31 -26.36
N SER A 58 13.29 -11.62 -26.37
CA SER A 58 13.22 -10.16 -26.15
C SER A 58 13.11 -9.83 -24.65
N GLN A 59 14.05 -10.32 -23.86
CA GLN A 59 13.94 -10.40 -22.39
C GLN A 59 13.91 -9.03 -21.66
N SER A 60 14.50 -7.99 -22.25
CA SER A 60 14.63 -6.66 -21.63
C SER A 60 13.58 -5.64 -22.10
N ILE A 61 12.51 -6.08 -22.78
CA ILE A 61 11.46 -5.16 -23.25
C ILE A 61 10.67 -4.57 -22.07
N LYS A 62 10.09 -3.39 -22.31
CA LYS A 62 9.31 -2.66 -21.29
C LYS A 62 7.84 -2.70 -21.64
N GLY A 63 6.99 -3.05 -20.69
CA GLY A 63 5.54 -3.09 -20.84
C GLY A 63 4.84 -2.08 -19.94
N LYS A 64 3.77 -1.48 -20.44
CA LYS A 64 2.84 -0.67 -19.63
C LYS A 64 1.40 -1.03 -19.98
N LEU A 65 0.58 -1.35 -18.99
CA LEU A 65 -0.85 -1.52 -19.21
C LEU A 65 -1.53 -0.17 -19.44
N THR A 66 -2.55 -0.16 -20.30
CA THR A 66 -3.34 1.05 -20.64
C THR A 66 -4.83 0.84 -20.47
N ALA A 67 -5.23 -0.37 -20.07
CA ALA A 67 -6.59 -0.77 -19.76
C ALA A 67 -6.57 -2.01 -18.87
N ASP A 68 -7.69 -2.26 -18.20
CA ASP A 68 -7.93 -3.55 -17.57
C ASP A 68 -8.08 -4.64 -18.64
N ILE A 69 -7.49 -5.81 -18.38
CA ILE A 69 -7.46 -6.94 -19.31
C ILE A 69 -8.12 -8.15 -18.67
N ARG A 70 -8.94 -8.86 -19.45
CA ARG A 70 -9.59 -10.10 -19.03
C ARG A 70 -9.11 -11.24 -19.92
N LEU A 71 -8.43 -12.23 -19.34
CA LEU A 71 -7.90 -13.39 -20.05
C LEU A 71 -8.92 -14.55 -20.10
N ASN A 72 -9.70 -14.73 -19.05
CA ASN A 72 -10.76 -15.74 -18.98
C ASN A 72 -12.04 -15.21 -18.32
N ALA A 73 -13.17 -15.89 -18.60
CA ALA A 73 -14.33 -15.82 -17.73
C ALA A 73 -14.00 -16.41 -16.35
N SER A 74 -14.72 -15.98 -15.30
CA SER A 74 -14.42 -16.39 -13.92
C SER A 74 -14.49 -17.91 -13.78
N GLY A 75 -13.45 -18.51 -13.20
CA GLY A 75 -13.32 -19.96 -13.04
C GLY A 75 -13.09 -20.75 -14.33
N SER A 76 -12.91 -20.09 -15.48
CA SER A 76 -12.61 -20.77 -16.74
C SER A 76 -11.11 -21.04 -16.87
N THR A 77 -10.78 -22.25 -17.31
CA THR A 77 -9.41 -22.71 -17.60
C THR A 77 -9.13 -22.79 -19.11
N ALA A 78 -9.99 -22.18 -19.94
CA ALA A 78 -9.95 -22.32 -21.39
C ALA A 78 -8.66 -21.72 -22.00
N ASN A 79 -8.27 -20.53 -21.54
CA ASN A 79 -7.02 -19.88 -21.94
C ASN A 79 -5.98 -20.12 -20.86
N LYS A 80 -5.07 -21.05 -21.12
CA LYS A 80 -3.90 -21.28 -20.28
C LYS A 80 -2.87 -20.19 -20.53
N TRP A 81 -2.59 -19.41 -19.49
CA TRP A 81 -1.58 -18.37 -19.51
C TRP A 81 -0.18 -18.97 -19.51
N THR A 82 0.64 -18.56 -20.48
CA THR A 82 2.08 -18.82 -20.47
C THR A 82 2.75 -17.69 -19.68
N PRO A 83 3.44 -17.99 -18.56
CA PRO A 83 4.09 -16.96 -17.76
C PRO A 83 5.06 -16.11 -18.58
N ILE A 84 5.13 -14.82 -18.26
CA ILE A 84 6.14 -13.92 -18.85
C ILE A 84 7.49 -14.26 -18.21
N GLY A 85 8.45 -14.69 -19.04
CA GLY A 85 9.77 -15.13 -18.60
C GLY A 85 9.79 -16.61 -18.21
N THR A 86 10.62 -17.40 -18.89
CA THR A 86 10.89 -18.80 -18.55
C THR A 86 12.30 -18.97 -17.98
N GLN A 87 12.68 -20.17 -17.55
CA GLN A 87 14.06 -20.42 -17.11
C GLN A 87 15.07 -20.20 -18.25
N GLU A 88 14.70 -20.53 -19.49
CA GLU A 88 15.52 -20.37 -20.70
C GLU A 88 15.51 -18.95 -21.25
N SER A 89 14.44 -18.20 -21.01
CA SER A 89 14.26 -16.81 -21.45
C SER A 89 13.64 -15.98 -20.34
N PRO A 90 14.36 -15.75 -19.22
CA PRO A 90 13.82 -15.00 -18.09
C PRO A 90 13.56 -13.55 -18.46
N PHE A 91 12.58 -12.93 -17.81
CA PHE A 91 12.29 -11.52 -17.99
C PHE A 91 13.32 -10.65 -17.25
N CYS A 92 13.89 -9.68 -17.96
CA CYS A 92 14.92 -8.75 -17.47
C CYS A 92 14.51 -7.29 -17.73
N GLY A 93 13.22 -7.02 -17.94
CA GLY A 93 12.69 -5.73 -18.33
C GLY A 93 11.94 -5.02 -17.20
N THR A 94 11.07 -4.07 -17.57
CA THR A 94 10.19 -3.37 -16.63
C THR A 94 8.73 -3.54 -17.04
N PHE A 95 7.84 -3.75 -16.08
CA PHE A 95 6.41 -3.86 -16.32
C PHE A 95 5.63 -2.95 -15.36
N ASP A 96 4.90 -1.99 -15.91
CA ASP A 96 4.05 -1.06 -15.14
C ASP A 96 2.57 -1.35 -15.43
N GLY A 97 1.83 -1.80 -14.43
CA GLY A 97 0.40 -2.01 -14.53
C GLY A 97 -0.41 -0.71 -14.56
N ASP A 98 0.17 0.44 -14.22
CA ASP A 98 -0.52 1.74 -14.16
C ASP A 98 -1.81 1.75 -13.32
N GLY A 99 -1.93 0.83 -12.36
CA GLY A 99 -3.12 0.61 -11.53
C GLY A 99 -4.17 -0.30 -12.15
N HIS A 100 -3.93 -0.84 -13.35
CA HIS A 100 -4.86 -1.71 -14.07
C HIS A 100 -4.89 -3.14 -13.54
N THR A 101 -6.01 -3.80 -13.83
CA THR A 101 -6.30 -5.18 -13.44
C THR A 101 -6.12 -6.15 -14.61
N VAL A 102 -5.48 -7.29 -14.37
CA VAL A 102 -5.52 -8.46 -15.25
C VAL A 102 -6.31 -9.57 -14.55
N SER A 103 -7.44 -9.97 -15.14
CA SER A 103 -8.40 -10.90 -14.53
C SER A 103 -8.51 -12.22 -15.27
N GLY A 104 -8.85 -13.29 -14.53
CA GLY A 104 -9.06 -14.63 -15.10
C GLY A 104 -7.75 -15.31 -15.50
N VAL A 105 -6.68 -15.11 -14.73
CA VAL A 105 -5.38 -15.72 -15.01
C VAL A 105 -5.41 -17.19 -14.61
N TYR A 106 -5.22 -18.11 -15.56
CA TYR A 106 -5.08 -19.54 -15.28
C TYR A 106 -3.71 -20.04 -15.70
N VAL A 107 -2.91 -20.51 -14.75
CA VAL A 107 -1.58 -21.09 -14.98
C VAL A 107 -1.57 -22.52 -14.46
N ASP A 108 -0.99 -23.42 -15.25
CA ASP A 108 -0.81 -24.82 -14.89
C ASP A 108 0.51 -25.31 -15.50
N THR A 109 1.62 -24.98 -14.88
CA THR A 109 2.95 -25.27 -15.45
C THR A 109 3.83 -26.03 -14.46
N GLY A 110 5.06 -26.34 -14.87
CA GLY A 110 6.08 -26.89 -13.99
C GLY A 110 6.65 -25.83 -13.06
N ASP A 111 7.97 -25.69 -13.06
CA ASP A 111 8.68 -24.75 -12.19
C ASP A 111 8.57 -23.31 -12.70
N GLY A 112 8.59 -22.33 -11.79
CA GLY A 112 8.46 -20.91 -12.13
C GLY A 112 7.04 -20.54 -12.57
N ALA A 113 6.03 -20.96 -11.81
CA ALA A 113 4.64 -20.65 -12.10
C ALA A 113 4.22 -19.30 -11.51
N GLY A 114 3.53 -18.49 -12.31
CA GLY A 114 2.96 -17.20 -11.93
C GLY A 114 2.52 -16.40 -13.15
N PHE A 115 2.04 -15.18 -12.94
CA PHE A 115 1.79 -14.27 -14.07
C PHE A 115 3.10 -13.96 -14.83
N PHE A 116 4.18 -13.74 -14.06
CA PHE A 116 5.56 -13.84 -14.49
C PHE A 116 6.16 -15.15 -13.97
N GLY A 117 6.96 -15.82 -14.79
CA GLY A 117 7.56 -17.09 -14.42
C GLY A 117 8.90 -16.90 -13.71
N ASN A 118 9.91 -16.52 -14.49
CA ASN A 118 11.26 -16.22 -14.01
C ASN A 118 11.62 -14.78 -14.37
N VAL A 119 11.98 -14.00 -13.36
CA VAL A 119 12.39 -12.60 -13.49
C VAL A 119 13.77 -12.48 -12.86
N VAL A 120 14.79 -12.20 -13.69
CA VAL A 120 16.18 -12.25 -13.24
C VAL A 120 16.99 -11.11 -13.82
N MET A 121 18.07 -10.78 -13.13
CA MET A 121 19.11 -9.85 -13.57
C MET A 121 19.63 -10.19 -14.97
N PRO A 122 19.81 -9.21 -15.86
CA PRO A 122 20.50 -9.48 -17.12
C PRO A 122 21.94 -9.92 -16.86
N SER A 123 22.44 -10.89 -17.63
CA SER A 123 23.76 -11.51 -17.48
C SER A 123 24.96 -10.54 -17.59
N ASN A 124 24.73 -9.30 -18.04
CA ASN A 124 25.74 -8.25 -18.18
C ASN A 124 25.67 -7.18 -17.08
N TYR A 125 24.87 -7.40 -16.02
CA TYR A 125 24.87 -6.50 -14.87
C TYR A 125 26.21 -6.65 -14.14
N SER A 126 27.06 -5.61 -14.22
CA SER A 126 28.25 -5.53 -13.39
C SER A 126 27.82 -5.12 -11.99
N GLU A 127 28.24 -5.88 -10.98
CA GLU A 127 28.23 -5.40 -9.60
C GLU A 127 28.89 -4.02 -9.58
N ASP A 128 28.18 -3.01 -9.08
CA ASP A 128 28.81 -1.72 -8.83
C ASP A 128 29.71 -1.92 -7.61
N ASP A 129 31.00 -1.60 -7.71
CA ASP A 129 31.95 -1.69 -6.57
C ASP A 129 31.52 -0.78 -5.39
N ASP A 130 30.49 0.06 -5.60
CA ASP A 130 29.83 0.94 -4.63
C ASP A 130 28.56 0.32 -4.00
N THR A 131 28.43 -1.02 -3.92
CA THR A 131 27.34 -1.62 -3.11
C THR A 131 27.42 -1.09 -1.67
N PRO A 132 26.37 -0.44 -1.14
CA PRO A 132 26.42 0.10 0.20
C PRO A 132 26.59 -1.04 1.22
N GLU A 133 27.26 -0.75 2.34
CA GLU A 133 27.43 -1.73 3.45
C GLU A 133 26.10 -2.34 3.92
N LYS A 134 24.97 -1.66 3.66
CA LYS A 134 23.61 -2.18 3.87
C LYS A 134 22.71 -1.86 2.67
N MET A 135 22.26 -2.90 1.98
CA MET A 135 21.18 -2.82 0.99
C MET A 135 19.85 -2.76 1.73
N ASN A 136 19.18 -1.60 1.69
CA ASN A 136 17.83 -1.45 2.23
C ASN A 136 16.80 -1.51 1.10
N SER A 137 15.51 -1.65 1.46
CA SER A 137 14.43 -1.74 0.47
C SER A 137 14.33 -0.52 -0.45
N GLU A 138 14.56 0.68 0.08
CA GLU A 138 14.50 1.93 -0.69
C GLU A 138 15.62 2.03 -1.73
N PHE A 139 16.85 1.66 -1.34
CA PHE A 139 18.00 1.61 -2.24
C PHE A 139 17.71 0.67 -3.40
N VAL A 140 17.27 -0.55 -3.11
CA VAL A 140 16.95 -1.52 -4.17
C VAL A 140 15.85 -0.97 -5.08
N LEU A 141 14.75 -0.44 -4.55
CA LEU A 141 13.66 0.12 -5.37
C LEU A 141 14.13 1.28 -6.27
N GLN A 142 15.11 2.07 -5.84
CA GLN A 142 15.67 3.18 -6.62
C GLN A 142 16.74 2.74 -7.64
N HIS A 143 17.37 1.57 -7.42
CA HIS A 143 18.53 1.11 -8.20
C HIS A 143 18.28 -0.19 -8.98
N THR A 144 17.10 -0.82 -8.87
CA THR A 144 16.78 -2.00 -9.69
C THR A 144 16.53 -1.62 -11.14
N ALA A 145 17.30 -2.23 -12.04
CA ALA A 145 17.05 -2.14 -13.47
C ALA A 145 15.76 -2.87 -13.90
N ILE A 146 15.28 -3.78 -13.06
CA ILE A 146 14.11 -4.64 -13.27
C ILE A 146 13.03 -4.24 -12.27
N SER A 147 11.82 -4.02 -12.76
CA SER A 147 10.68 -3.70 -11.91
C SER A 147 9.38 -4.26 -12.44
N ILE A 148 8.51 -4.68 -11.50
CA ILE A 148 7.11 -5.03 -11.76
C ILE A 148 6.29 -4.23 -10.76
N LYS A 149 5.42 -3.34 -11.23
CA LYS A 149 4.66 -2.49 -10.32
C LYS A 149 3.24 -2.21 -10.75
N ASN A 150 2.43 -1.71 -9.82
CA ASN A 150 1.10 -1.14 -10.06
C ASN A 150 0.12 -2.09 -10.77
N ILE A 151 0.18 -3.40 -10.54
CA ILE A 151 -0.68 -4.37 -11.22
C ILE A 151 -1.53 -5.15 -10.23
N LYS A 152 -2.80 -5.34 -10.58
CA LYS A 152 -3.73 -6.20 -9.83
C LYS A 152 -4.00 -7.46 -10.64
N ILE A 153 -3.72 -8.63 -10.07
CA ILE A 153 -4.04 -9.93 -10.66
C ILE A 153 -5.25 -10.50 -9.91
N THR A 154 -6.36 -10.74 -10.59
CA THR A 154 -7.62 -11.19 -9.95
C THR A 154 -8.26 -12.38 -10.66
N GLU A 155 -9.22 -13.02 -9.97
CA GLU A 155 -9.90 -14.24 -10.44
C GLU A 155 -8.90 -15.30 -10.93
N ALA A 156 -7.74 -15.41 -10.25
CA ALA A 156 -6.62 -16.20 -10.71
C ALA A 156 -6.59 -17.61 -10.09
N GLU A 157 -6.08 -18.58 -10.84
CA GLU A 157 -5.80 -19.92 -10.37
C GLU A 157 -4.45 -20.39 -10.93
N ILE A 158 -3.46 -20.55 -10.05
CA ILE A 158 -2.06 -20.80 -10.38
C ILE A 158 -1.64 -22.16 -9.79
N HIS A 159 -1.27 -23.09 -10.67
CA HIS A 159 -0.71 -24.40 -10.33
C HIS A 159 0.75 -24.48 -10.78
N GLY A 160 1.63 -24.96 -9.92
CA GLY A 160 3.04 -25.11 -10.24
C GLY A 160 3.82 -26.13 -9.41
N GLY A 161 5.08 -26.33 -9.81
CA GLY A 161 6.04 -27.24 -9.18
C GLY A 161 6.79 -26.59 -8.03
N TYR A 162 8.04 -26.21 -8.28
CA TYR A 162 9.03 -25.83 -7.26
C TYR A 162 8.88 -24.41 -6.72
N SER A 163 8.72 -23.43 -7.62
CA SER A 163 8.59 -22.00 -7.31
C SER A 163 7.29 -21.49 -7.92
N VAL A 164 6.33 -21.16 -7.06
CA VAL A 164 4.97 -20.78 -7.46
C VAL A 164 4.58 -19.49 -6.75
N GLY A 165 4.34 -18.43 -7.52
CA GLY A 165 3.85 -17.15 -7.02
C GLY A 165 2.62 -16.71 -7.80
N GLY A 166 1.69 -16.00 -7.15
CA GLY A 166 0.55 -15.44 -7.87
C GLY A 166 0.97 -14.40 -8.91
N VAL A 167 1.97 -13.56 -8.59
CA VAL A 167 2.53 -12.56 -9.50
C VAL A 167 3.83 -13.07 -10.14
N VAL A 168 4.80 -13.54 -9.34
CA VAL A 168 6.11 -13.99 -9.83
C VAL A 168 6.50 -15.35 -9.27
N GLY A 169 6.83 -16.32 -10.11
CA GLY A 169 7.34 -17.62 -9.66
C GLY A 169 8.70 -17.52 -8.97
N TYR A 170 9.73 -17.12 -9.72
CA TYR A 170 11.11 -16.90 -9.25
C TYR A 170 11.55 -15.46 -9.57
N ALA A 171 12.07 -14.78 -8.56
CA ALA A 171 12.53 -13.39 -8.64
C ALA A 171 13.97 -13.27 -8.15
N GLU A 172 14.81 -12.61 -8.93
CA GLU A 172 16.20 -12.30 -8.60
C GLU A 172 16.51 -10.83 -8.86
N ASN A 173 16.89 -10.09 -7.81
CA ASN A 173 17.12 -8.64 -7.82
C ASN A 173 15.99 -7.86 -8.52
N LEU A 174 14.75 -8.21 -8.16
CA LEU A 174 13.55 -7.57 -8.64
C LEU A 174 13.04 -6.56 -7.61
N GLY A 175 12.74 -5.34 -8.04
CA GLY A 175 11.83 -4.45 -7.33
C GLY A 175 10.38 -4.74 -7.73
N ILE A 176 9.60 -5.38 -6.85
CA ILE A 176 8.15 -5.54 -7.04
C ILE A 176 7.40 -4.64 -6.06
N SER A 177 6.56 -3.74 -6.59
CA SER A 177 5.85 -2.74 -5.77
C SER A 177 4.41 -2.49 -6.16
N ASP A 178 3.56 -2.22 -5.16
CA ASP A 178 2.19 -1.73 -5.40
C ASP A 178 1.36 -2.73 -6.24
N CYS A 179 1.58 -4.02 -5.98
CA CYS A 179 0.93 -5.13 -6.67
C CYS A 179 -0.06 -5.85 -5.74
N SER A 180 -1.17 -6.34 -6.30
CA SER A 180 -2.11 -7.17 -5.55
C SER A 180 -2.43 -8.48 -6.27
N PHE A 181 -2.60 -9.56 -5.50
CA PHE A 181 -3.07 -10.84 -6.01
C PHE A 181 -4.37 -11.27 -5.31
N GLU A 182 -5.35 -11.71 -6.09
CA GLU A 182 -6.58 -12.34 -5.61
C GLU A 182 -6.83 -13.63 -6.39
N GLY A 183 -6.75 -14.77 -5.69
CA GLY A 183 -6.99 -16.05 -6.33
C GLY A 183 -6.52 -17.25 -5.53
N LYS A 184 -6.29 -18.35 -6.25
CA LYS A 184 -5.79 -19.60 -5.70
C LYS A 184 -4.37 -19.86 -6.19
N VAL A 185 -3.47 -20.17 -5.26
CA VAL A 185 -2.12 -20.62 -5.57
C VAL A 185 -1.92 -22.01 -4.98
N TYR A 186 -1.53 -22.96 -5.83
CA TYR A 186 -1.25 -24.34 -5.47
C TYR A 186 0.14 -24.74 -5.98
N GLY A 187 1.03 -25.17 -5.07
CA GLY A 187 2.35 -25.67 -5.42
C GLY A 187 2.61 -27.08 -4.91
N THR A 188 3.15 -27.96 -5.75
CA THR A 188 3.54 -29.31 -5.32
C THR A 188 4.95 -29.37 -4.70
N GLY A 189 5.75 -28.32 -4.87
CA GLY A 189 7.15 -28.22 -4.45
C GLY A 189 7.40 -27.32 -3.24
N ASN A 190 8.54 -26.62 -3.25
CA ASN A 190 9.20 -26.14 -2.04
C ASN A 190 9.03 -24.66 -1.73
N SER A 191 8.47 -23.84 -2.62
CA SER A 191 8.37 -22.39 -2.39
C SER A 191 7.11 -21.85 -3.05
N VAL A 192 6.11 -21.59 -2.22
CA VAL A 192 4.78 -21.15 -2.67
C VAL A 192 4.41 -19.86 -1.98
N GLY A 193 4.22 -18.80 -2.76
CA GLY A 193 3.84 -17.47 -2.29
C GLY A 193 2.57 -16.98 -2.96
N GLY A 194 1.77 -16.17 -2.28
CA GLY A 194 0.65 -15.49 -2.95
C GLY A 194 1.12 -14.41 -3.93
N VAL A 195 2.25 -13.76 -3.68
CA VAL A 195 2.85 -12.77 -4.61
C VAL A 195 4.08 -13.35 -5.29
N VAL A 196 5.09 -13.76 -4.52
CA VAL A 196 6.36 -14.30 -5.04
C VAL A 196 6.63 -15.70 -4.50
N GLY A 197 6.87 -16.67 -5.38
CA GLY A 197 7.23 -18.02 -4.94
C GLY A 197 8.58 -18.04 -4.22
N TRP A 198 9.63 -17.62 -4.93
CA TRP A 198 10.98 -17.52 -4.42
C TRP A 198 11.60 -16.15 -4.75
N SER A 199 11.90 -15.38 -3.71
CA SER A 199 12.66 -14.13 -3.76
C SER A 199 14.13 -14.39 -3.43
N TYR A 200 15.01 -14.15 -4.39
CA TYR A 200 16.45 -14.34 -4.26
C TYR A 200 17.21 -13.04 -4.52
N TYR A 201 18.39 -12.92 -3.89
CA TYR A 201 19.43 -11.94 -4.18
C TYR A 201 18.90 -10.50 -4.36
N TYR A 202 18.74 -9.79 -3.24
CA TYR A 202 18.29 -8.39 -3.23
C TYR A 202 16.94 -8.15 -3.92
N THR A 203 16.05 -9.14 -3.93
CA THR A 203 14.67 -8.92 -4.34
C THR A 203 13.90 -8.16 -3.25
N VAL A 204 13.13 -7.16 -3.64
CA VAL A 204 12.30 -6.38 -2.71
C VAL A 204 10.84 -6.50 -3.10
N VAL A 205 10.06 -7.08 -2.18
CA VAL A 205 8.59 -7.16 -2.25
C VAL A 205 8.02 -6.05 -1.37
N ASN A 206 7.54 -4.97 -1.99
CA ASN A 206 7.15 -3.75 -1.32
C ASN A 206 5.67 -3.41 -1.56
N GLN A 207 4.91 -3.06 -0.51
CA GLN A 207 3.52 -2.58 -0.69
C GLN A 207 2.65 -3.54 -1.51
N CYS A 208 2.78 -4.84 -1.23
CA CYS A 208 2.02 -5.86 -1.91
C CYS A 208 0.94 -6.47 -1.01
N HIS A 209 -0.20 -6.79 -1.61
CA HIS A 209 -1.32 -7.46 -0.97
C HIS A 209 -1.58 -8.80 -1.66
N SER A 210 -1.98 -9.81 -0.90
CA SER A 210 -2.50 -11.04 -1.46
C SER A 210 -3.74 -11.49 -0.68
N SER A 211 -4.69 -12.12 -1.38
CA SER A 211 -5.96 -12.63 -0.85
C SER A 211 -6.36 -13.94 -1.55
N GLY A 212 -7.32 -14.68 -0.98
CA GLY A 212 -7.81 -15.96 -1.50
C GLY A 212 -7.24 -17.18 -0.77
N THR A 213 -6.53 -18.08 -1.47
CA THR A 213 -5.93 -19.28 -0.85
C THR A 213 -4.55 -19.58 -1.40
N VAL A 214 -3.58 -19.85 -0.52
CA VAL A 214 -2.23 -20.29 -0.88
C VAL A 214 -1.96 -21.64 -0.23
N SER A 215 -1.61 -22.64 -1.02
CA SER A 215 -1.37 -23.99 -0.52
C SER A 215 -0.16 -24.65 -1.16
N GLY A 216 0.64 -25.35 -0.37
CA GLY A 216 1.86 -25.98 -0.88
C GLY A 216 2.40 -27.12 -0.01
N ASN A 217 3.58 -27.64 -0.37
CA ASN A 217 4.22 -28.71 0.41
C ASN A 217 5.17 -28.12 1.47
N GLN A 218 6.16 -27.33 1.06
CA GLN A 218 7.12 -26.69 1.97
C GLN A 218 7.25 -25.19 1.67
N ARG A 219 7.68 -24.41 2.68
CA ARG A 219 7.93 -22.96 2.60
C ARG A 219 6.79 -22.22 1.91
N VAL A 220 5.63 -22.26 2.57
CA VAL A 220 4.40 -21.66 2.07
C VAL A 220 4.15 -20.35 2.81
N GLY A 221 4.09 -19.25 2.07
CA GLY A 221 3.82 -17.91 2.60
C GLY A 221 2.64 -17.25 1.89
N GLY A 222 1.83 -16.47 2.59
CA GLY A 222 0.77 -15.70 1.94
C GLY A 222 1.30 -14.64 0.97
N ILE A 223 2.48 -14.07 1.24
CA ILE A 223 3.15 -13.12 0.34
C ILE A 223 4.31 -13.78 -0.39
N THR A 224 5.29 -14.31 0.35
CA THR A 224 6.50 -14.91 -0.23
C THR A 224 6.73 -16.31 0.30
N GLY A 225 6.95 -17.30 -0.58
CA GLY A 225 7.25 -18.67 -0.14
C GLY A 225 8.61 -18.75 0.56
N TYR A 226 9.67 -18.43 -0.18
CA TYR A 226 11.04 -18.42 0.32
C TYR A 226 11.75 -17.11 -0.04
N ALA A 227 12.30 -16.42 0.96
CA ALA A 227 13.11 -15.22 0.76
C ALA A 227 14.54 -15.47 1.26
N ASN A 228 15.54 -15.24 0.40
CA ASN A 228 16.95 -15.35 0.78
C ASN A 228 17.87 -14.39 0.01
N GLY A 229 19.14 -14.32 0.42
CA GLY A 229 20.15 -13.51 -0.25
C GLY A 229 19.90 -12.00 -0.08
N ASN A 230 19.63 -11.54 1.15
CA ASN A 230 19.31 -10.15 1.47
C ASN A 230 18.04 -9.64 0.78
N SER A 231 17.10 -10.54 0.47
CA SER A 231 15.77 -10.13 0.02
C SER A 231 14.99 -9.46 1.15
N VAL A 232 14.13 -8.50 0.79
CA VAL A 232 13.31 -7.73 1.75
C VAL A 232 11.83 -7.87 1.40
N ILE A 233 11.02 -8.21 2.39
CA ILE A 233 9.55 -8.15 2.31
C ILE A 233 9.14 -6.99 3.20
N VAL A 234 8.55 -5.94 2.61
CA VAL A 234 8.29 -4.69 3.33
C VAL A 234 6.92 -4.10 3.02
N LYS A 235 6.22 -3.59 4.03
CA LYS A 235 4.90 -2.95 3.85
C LYS A 235 3.89 -3.86 3.15
N CYS A 236 3.95 -5.17 3.39
CA CYS A 236 3.07 -6.15 2.75
C CYS A 236 2.03 -6.70 3.72
N TYR A 237 0.89 -7.14 3.20
CA TYR A 237 -0.10 -7.85 4.03
C TYR A 237 -0.87 -8.93 3.28
N GLY A 238 -1.37 -9.90 4.05
CA GLY A 238 -2.21 -10.97 3.53
C GLY A 238 -3.40 -11.27 4.44
N ASP A 239 -4.54 -11.61 3.82
CA ASP A 239 -5.80 -11.95 4.48
C ASP A 239 -6.40 -13.27 3.95
N MET A 240 -5.56 -14.08 3.30
CA MET A 240 -5.88 -15.38 2.72
C MET A 240 -5.75 -16.56 3.70
N ALA A 241 -6.34 -17.70 3.34
CA ALA A 241 -5.95 -18.98 3.97
C ALA A 241 -4.61 -19.47 3.41
N VAL A 242 -3.67 -19.81 4.29
CA VAL A 242 -2.35 -20.36 3.94
C VAL A 242 -2.21 -21.77 4.53
N SER A 243 -1.89 -22.76 3.71
CA SER A 243 -1.72 -24.15 4.17
C SER A 243 -0.52 -24.88 3.57
N GLY A 244 0.12 -25.75 4.34
CA GLY A 244 1.16 -26.62 3.81
C GLY A 244 1.63 -27.68 4.79
N LYS A 245 2.74 -28.37 4.49
CA LYS A 245 3.25 -29.41 5.40
C LYS A 245 4.31 -28.88 6.35
N MET A 246 5.27 -28.10 5.86
CA MET A 246 6.42 -27.66 6.64
C MET A 246 6.81 -26.21 6.33
N TYR A 247 7.13 -25.44 7.37
CA TYR A 247 7.49 -24.02 7.30
C TYR A 247 6.41 -23.18 6.61
N VAL A 248 5.24 -23.11 7.26
CA VAL A 248 4.11 -22.33 6.78
C VAL A 248 4.01 -21.04 7.58
N GLY A 249 3.96 -19.89 6.92
CA GLY A 249 3.79 -18.59 7.55
C GLY A 249 2.72 -17.75 6.86
N GLY A 250 2.06 -16.87 7.61
CA GLY A 250 1.07 -15.97 7.03
C GLY A 250 1.66 -15.03 5.97
N VAL A 251 2.82 -14.42 6.23
CA VAL A 251 3.52 -13.55 5.27
C VAL A 251 4.58 -14.33 4.51
N ALA A 252 5.48 -15.03 5.22
CA ALA A 252 6.60 -15.74 4.63
C ALA A 252 6.70 -17.20 5.09
N GLY A 253 6.92 -18.13 4.16
CA GLY A 253 7.18 -19.52 4.54
C GLY A 253 8.54 -19.66 5.23
N THR A 254 9.60 -19.18 4.57
CA THR A 254 10.96 -19.17 5.13
C THR A 254 11.70 -17.89 4.78
N LEU A 255 12.41 -17.34 5.76
CA LEU A 255 13.40 -16.28 5.62
C LEU A 255 14.79 -16.84 5.89
N SER A 256 15.76 -16.64 4.99
CA SER A 256 17.16 -17.06 5.17
C SER A 256 18.14 -15.96 4.77
N GLY A 257 18.73 -15.28 5.76
CA GLY A 257 19.50 -14.06 5.49
C GLY A 257 18.63 -13.00 4.79
N ALA A 258 17.40 -12.82 5.25
CA ALA A 258 16.39 -11.95 4.66
C ALA A 258 15.73 -11.05 5.71
N PHE A 259 14.95 -10.08 5.24
CA PHE A 259 14.32 -9.06 6.08
C PHE A 259 12.80 -9.06 5.87
N LEU A 260 12.04 -9.00 6.96
CA LEU A 260 10.60 -8.74 6.96
C LEU A 260 10.35 -7.52 7.84
N GLU A 261 9.84 -6.45 7.25
CA GLU A 261 9.63 -5.16 7.92
C GLU A 261 8.24 -4.59 7.64
N GLY A 262 7.52 -4.07 8.63
CA GLY A 262 6.26 -3.36 8.37
C GLY A 262 5.20 -4.26 7.72
N CYS A 263 5.03 -5.51 8.16
CA CYS A 263 4.10 -6.44 7.52
C CYS A 263 3.04 -6.94 8.50
N PHE A 264 1.86 -7.28 8.00
CA PHE A 264 0.83 -7.88 8.85
C PHE A 264 0.04 -8.98 8.15
N PHE A 265 -0.64 -9.81 8.93
CA PHE A 265 -1.42 -10.93 8.41
C PHE A 265 -2.70 -11.16 9.20
N LEU A 266 -3.82 -11.35 8.50
CA LEU A 266 -5.18 -11.45 9.05
C LEU A 266 -5.91 -12.75 8.69
N GLY A 267 -5.32 -13.57 7.83
CA GLY A 267 -5.91 -14.80 7.36
C GLY A 267 -5.76 -15.96 8.35
N SER A 268 -5.85 -17.20 7.87
CA SER A 268 -5.57 -18.40 8.67
C SER A 268 -4.31 -19.10 8.19
N VAL A 269 -3.56 -19.70 9.12
CA VAL A 269 -2.32 -20.43 8.81
C VAL A 269 -2.41 -21.85 9.36
N ALA A 270 -2.25 -22.84 8.48
CA ALA A 270 -2.29 -24.26 8.84
C ALA A 270 -1.06 -25.01 8.34
N ALA A 271 -0.45 -25.84 9.19
CA ALA A 271 0.63 -26.74 8.78
C ALA A 271 0.49 -28.15 9.34
N ASP A 272 1.16 -29.13 8.73
CA ASP A 272 1.34 -30.44 9.36
C ASP A 272 2.42 -30.39 10.47
N ASP A 273 3.49 -29.59 10.28
CA ASP A 273 4.65 -29.50 11.17
C ASP A 273 4.92 -28.07 11.72
N SER A 274 5.80 -27.28 11.10
CA SER A 274 6.15 -25.94 11.60
C SER A 274 5.24 -24.85 11.04
N VAL A 275 4.65 -24.03 11.92
CA VAL A 275 3.71 -22.96 11.56
C VAL A 275 3.95 -21.68 12.37
N GLY A 276 3.87 -20.52 11.71
CA GLY A 276 3.86 -19.22 12.38
C GLY A 276 2.80 -18.27 11.81
N GLY A 277 2.19 -17.43 12.64
CA GLY A 277 1.21 -16.44 12.16
C GLY A 277 1.76 -15.46 11.11
N LEU A 278 3.06 -15.13 11.18
CA LEU A 278 3.79 -14.30 10.21
C LEU A 278 4.78 -15.12 9.39
N VAL A 279 5.67 -15.86 10.04
CA VAL A 279 6.80 -16.55 9.39
C VAL A 279 6.86 -18.01 9.82
N GLY A 280 6.99 -18.94 8.87
CA GLY A 280 7.15 -20.36 9.19
C GLY A 280 8.50 -20.66 9.84
N TYR A 281 9.59 -20.23 9.20
CA TYR A 281 10.97 -20.39 9.70
C TYR A 281 11.84 -19.17 9.40
N ALA A 282 12.49 -18.61 10.41
CA ALA A 282 13.42 -17.50 10.28
C ALA A 282 14.86 -17.93 10.61
N LEU A 283 15.74 -17.91 9.60
CA LEU A 283 17.14 -18.32 9.67
C LEU A 283 18.07 -17.13 9.39
N PHE A 284 18.90 -16.72 10.36
CA PHE A 284 19.83 -15.58 10.23
C PHE A 284 19.19 -14.33 9.61
N SER A 285 17.93 -14.07 9.96
CA SER A 285 17.07 -13.07 9.34
C SER A 285 16.67 -11.99 10.35
N THR A 286 16.03 -10.94 9.87
CA THR A 286 15.42 -9.92 10.73
C THR A 286 13.92 -9.88 10.47
N VAL A 287 13.13 -9.96 11.54
CA VAL A 287 11.68 -9.74 11.51
C VAL A 287 11.41 -8.55 12.43
N CYS A 288 10.87 -7.46 11.89
CA CYS A 288 10.54 -6.31 12.69
C CYS A 288 9.30 -5.55 12.24
N ASP A 289 8.72 -4.80 13.19
CA ASP A 289 7.54 -3.97 12.99
C ASP A 289 6.46 -4.76 12.26
N ALA A 290 5.96 -5.83 12.89
CA ALA A 290 5.06 -6.75 12.22
C ALA A 290 4.05 -7.37 13.18
N TYR A 291 2.84 -7.68 12.71
CA TYR A 291 1.84 -8.32 13.56
C TYR A 291 0.93 -9.32 12.85
N ALA A 292 0.46 -10.34 13.57
CA ALA A 292 -0.55 -11.27 13.06
C ALA A 292 -1.81 -11.31 13.94
N ILE A 293 -2.98 -11.30 13.30
CA ILE A 293 -4.26 -11.63 13.92
C ILE A 293 -4.84 -12.79 13.12
N ALA A 294 -4.33 -14.00 13.40
CA ALA A 294 -4.55 -15.15 12.56
C ALA A 294 -4.75 -16.42 13.39
N PRO A 295 -5.77 -17.25 13.08
CA PRO A 295 -5.83 -18.61 13.60
C PRO A 295 -4.61 -19.41 13.12
N VAL A 296 -3.91 -20.05 14.05
CA VAL A 296 -2.74 -20.87 13.79
C VAL A 296 -3.04 -22.31 14.16
N THR A 297 -2.94 -23.24 13.21
CA THR A 297 -3.24 -24.67 13.45
C THR A 297 -2.09 -25.54 12.96
N SER A 298 -1.57 -26.41 13.81
CA SER A 298 -0.64 -27.46 13.41
C SER A 298 -0.68 -28.69 14.30
N THR A 299 -0.28 -29.84 13.75
CA THR A 299 -0.05 -31.08 14.49
C THR A 299 1.41 -31.28 14.92
N GLY A 300 2.31 -30.40 14.48
CA GLY A 300 3.74 -30.43 14.75
C GLY A 300 4.13 -29.86 16.11
N LYS A 301 5.43 -29.62 16.28
CA LYS A 301 6.01 -29.12 17.54
C LYS A 301 6.47 -27.67 17.49
N GLU A 302 6.70 -27.14 16.29
CA GLU A 302 7.19 -25.78 16.07
C GLU A 302 6.01 -24.86 15.73
N ILE A 303 5.28 -24.42 16.76
CA ILE A 303 4.07 -23.60 16.62
C ILE A 303 4.31 -22.22 17.25
N GLY A 304 4.27 -21.19 16.41
CA GLY A 304 4.51 -19.80 16.76
C GLY A 304 3.28 -18.92 16.57
N GLY A 305 2.96 -18.09 17.57
CA GLY A 305 1.96 -17.03 17.39
C GLY A 305 2.36 -16.06 16.28
N ALA A 306 3.64 -15.64 16.23
CA ALA A 306 4.22 -14.92 15.11
C ALA A 306 5.16 -15.79 14.25
N ILE A 307 6.11 -16.53 14.83
CA ILE A 307 7.14 -17.25 14.04
C ILE A 307 7.25 -18.73 14.43
N GLY A 308 7.10 -19.67 13.50
CA GLY A 308 7.11 -21.10 13.85
C GLY A 308 8.44 -21.57 14.47
N SER A 309 9.56 -21.24 13.82
CA SER A 309 10.90 -21.59 14.30
C SER A 309 11.91 -20.48 13.99
N VAL A 310 12.90 -20.30 14.88
CA VAL A 310 13.89 -19.22 14.82
C VAL A 310 15.29 -19.77 15.04
N TYR A 311 16.23 -19.46 14.15
CA TYR A 311 17.65 -19.78 14.33
C TYR A 311 18.54 -18.61 13.91
N GLY A 312 19.24 -18.01 14.88
CA GLY A 312 20.17 -16.90 14.63
C GLY A 312 19.52 -15.63 14.08
N SER A 313 18.20 -15.49 14.19
CA SER A 313 17.44 -14.33 13.68
C SER A 313 17.11 -13.34 14.80
N GLU A 314 16.96 -12.07 14.42
CA GLU A 314 16.49 -10.98 15.28
C GLU A 314 14.98 -10.78 15.09
N CYS A 315 14.25 -10.62 16.20
CA CYS A 315 12.81 -10.41 16.21
C CYS A 315 12.48 -9.24 17.14
N ASP A 316 12.22 -8.07 16.57
CA ASP A 316 11.88 -6.84 17.31
C ASP A 316 10.48 -6.38 16.91
N SER A 317 9.74 -5.69 17.78
CA SER A 317 8.41 -5.14 17.45
C SER A 317 7.50 -6.12 16.68
N THR A 318 7.56 -7.41 17.05
CA THR A 318 6.88 -8.49 16.36
C THR A 318 5.79 -9.03 17.26
N PHE A 319 4.53 -8.86 16.85
CA PHE A 319 3.37 -9.07 17.70
C PHE A 319 2.40 -10.11 17.13
N TYR A 320 1.54 -10.66 17.97
CA TYR A 320 0.42 -11.47 17.53
C TYR A 320 -0.72 -11.45 18.54
N SER A 321 -1.93 -11.77 18.09
CA SER A 321 -3.05 -12.04 18.99
C SER A 321 -3.02 -13.48 19.49
N TYR A 322 -2.79 -13.69 20.79
CA TYR A 322 -2.92 -15.04 21.39
C TYR A 322 -4.39 -15.50 21.47
N GLU A 323 -5.34 -14.56 21.53
CA GLU A 323 -6.78 -14.83 21.51
C GLU A 323 -7.23 -15.44 20.18
N THR A 324 -6.58 -15.04 19.07
CA THR A 324 -6.90 -15.53 17.73
C THR A 324 -6.05 -16.74 17.36
N SER A 325 -4.75 -16.70 17.61
CA SER A 325 -3.84 -17.78 17.25
C SER A 325 -4.02 -19.04 18.09
N GLY A 326 -4.51 -18.91 19.34
CA GLY A 326 -4.58 -20.02 20.29
C GLY A 326 -3.21 -20.47 20.82
N VAL A 327 -2.15 -19.68 20.57
CA VAL A 327 -0.77 -19.96 20.98
C VAL A 327 -0.33 -18.87 21.96
N ASP A 328 0.37 -19.25 23.03
CA ASP A 328 0.93 -18.31 24.01
C ASP A 328 2.46 -18.46 24.11
N GLY A 329 3.18 -17.36 23.91
CA GLY A 329 4.56 -17.16 24.39
C GLY A 329 5.74 -17.79 23.62
N THR A 330 5.63 -18.23 22.36
CA THR A 330 6.72 -19.00 21.72
C THR A 330 7.69 -18.20 20.83
N THR A 331 7.25 -17.14 20.16
CA THR A 331 8.10 -16.26 19.30
C THR A 331 7.33 -14.98 18.97
N GLY A 332 7.87 -13.81 19.36
CA GLY A 332 7.15 -12.54 19.31
C GLY A 332 6.33 -12.26 20.58
N VAL A 333 5.67 -11.10 20.63
CA VAL A 333 4.98 -10.62 21.83
C VAL A 333 3.46 -10.73 21.65
N GLY A 334 2.84 -11.56 22.47
CA GLY A 334 1.39 -11.75 22.49
C GLY A 334 0.65 -10.50 23.00
N ARG A 335 -0.50 -10.19 22.40
CA ARG A 335 -1.41 -9.10 22.79
C ARG A 335 -2.86 -9.57 22.76
N THR A 336 -3.73 -8.91 23.52
CA THR A 336 -5.18 -9.04 23.33
C THR A 336 -5.60 -8.31 22.06
N LEU A 337 -6.75 -8.69 21.48
CA LEU A 337 -7.35 -7.94 20.38
C LEU A 337 -7.68 -6.50 20.80
N ALA A 338 -8.03 -6.26 22.06
CA ALA A 338 -8.30 -4.91 22.57
C ALA A 338 -7.03 -4.05 22.59
N ASP A 339 -5.91 -4.57 23.09
CA ASP A 339 -4.63 -3.85 23.15
C ASP A 339 -4.12 -3.51 21.76
N MET A 340 -4.30 -4.43 20.79
CA MET A 340 -3.86 -4.22 19.41
C MET A 340 -4.61 -3.10 18.70
N LYS A 341 -5.70 -2.57 19.24
CA LYS A 341 -6.42 -1.41 18.71
C LYS A 341 -6.00 -0.08 19.33
N LEU A 342 -5.08 -0.06 20.28
CA LEU A 342 -4.69 1.17 20.98
C LEU A 342 -3.67 1.98 20.18
N SER A 343 -3.73 3.31 20.26
CA SER A 343 -2.70 4.19 19.69
C SER A 343 -1.31 3.93 20.29
N SER A 344 -1.25 3.51 21.56
CA SER A 344 -0.01 3.05 22.21
C SER A 344 0.57 1.80 21.56
N PHE A 345 -0.27 0.88 21.06
CA PHE A 345 0.19 -0.29 20.32
C PHE A 345 0.77 0.10 18.96
N VAL A 346 0.16 1.03 18.22
CA VAL A 346 0.72 1.56 16.97
C VAL A 346 2.13 2.13 17.20
N LYS A 347 2.32 2.88 18.30
CA LYS A 347 3.65 3.43 18.68
C LYS A 347 4.67 2.34 18.99
N GLU A 348 4.25 1.28 19.68
CA GLU A 348 5.10 0.12 19.97
C GLU A 348 5.44 -0.69 18.71
N LEU A 349 4.47 -0.85 17.82
CA LEU A 349 4.58 -1.57 16.55
C LEU A 349 5.57 -0.89 15.60
N ASN A 350 5.61 0.44 15.60
CA ASN A 350 6.58 1.25 14.86
C ASN A 350 7.94 1.35 15.58
N GLY A 351 8.45 0.26 16.14
CA GLY A 351 9.60 0.30 17.03
C GLY A 351 10.96 0.51 16.33
N ARG A 352 11.13 0.07 15.08
CA ARG A 352 12.33 0.40 14.27
C ARG A 352 12.05 1.51 13.26
N LYS A 353 10.93 1.45 12.55
CA LYS A 353 10.51 2.47 11.57
C LYS A 353 9.00 2.70 11.62
N ALA A 354 8.56 3.90 11.25
CA ALA A 354 7.16 4.27 11.18
C ALA A 354 6.51 3.77 9.88
N TYR A 355 5.95 2.55 9.90
CA TYR A 355 5.23 1.96 8.77
C TYR A 355 3.72 1.94 8.96
N PHE A 356 3.27 1.80 10.20
CA PHE A 356 1.86 1.69 10.56
C PHE A 356 1.27 3.00 11.04
N CYS A 357 -0.03 3.13 10.82
CA CYS A 357 -0.88 4.19 11.33
C CYS A 357 -2.01 3.56 12.13
N PHE A 358 -2.64 4.36 12.98
CA PHE A 358 -3.94 3.99 13.51
C PHE A 358 -4.96 3.93 12.36
N ASP A 359 -5.94 3.04 12.47
CA ASP A 359 -6.97 2.85 11.45
C ASP A 359 -8.08 3.90 11.60
N TYR A 360 -7.77 5.13 11.16
CA TYR A 360 -8.67 6.28 11.30
C TYR A 360 -9.96 6.13 10.51
N THR A 361 -9.94 5.35 9.42
CA THR A 361 -11.05 5.18 8.47
C THR A 361 -11.71 3.80 8.55
N GLU A 362 -11.37 3.00 9.57
CA GLU A 362 -11.93 1.67 9.86
C GLU A 362 -11.73 0.62 8.74
N ILE A 363 -10.71 0.77 7.89
CA ILE A 363 -10.43 -0.17 6.79
C ILE A 363 -9.92 -1.53 7.28
N ASN A 364 -9.44 -1.60 8.52
CA ASN A 364 -8.95 -2.81 9.16
C ASN A 364 -9.59 -3.01 10.55
N ASN A 365 -10.86 -2.64 10.69
CA ASN A 365 -11.66 -2.84 11.91
C ASN A 365 -11.02 -2.24 13.19
N GLY A 366 -10.27 -1.15 13.06
CA GLY A 366 -9.57 -0.48 14.16
C GLY A 366 -8.18 -1.06 14.50
N TYR A 367 -7.70 -2.07 13.78
CA TYR A 367 -6.33 -2.58 13.92
C TYR A 367 -5.36 -1.78 13.05
N PRO A 368 -4.07 -1.67 13.39
CA PRO A 368 -3.12 -0.81 12.68
C PRO A 368 -3.07 -1.12 11.19
N VAL A 369 -3.04 -0.07 10.37
CA VAL A 369 -2.97 -0.15 8.91
C VAL A 369 -1.62 0.33 8.44
N LEU A 370 -1.19 -0.13 7.27
CA LEU A 370 -0.01 0.45 6.64
C LEU A 370 -0.38 1.82 6.07
N ALA A 371 0.52 2.79 6.18
CA ALA A 371 0.27 4.17 5.74
C ALA A 371 -0.26 4.26 4.29
N TRP A 372 0.25 3.43 3.39
CA TRP A 372 -0.17 3.43 1.98
C TRP A 372 -1.62 2.99 1.77
N MET A 373 -2.20 2.23 2.71
CA MET A 373 -3.61 1.80 2.65
C MET A 373 -4.57 2.98 2.81
N LEU A 374 -4.11 4.09 3.39
CA LEU A 374 -4.87 5.33 3.61
C LEU A 374 -4.71 6.36 2.47
N SER A 375 -3.94 6.03 1.42
CA SER A 375 -3.55 6.99 0.38
C SER A 375 -4.71 7.60 -0.41
N LEU A 376 -5.85 6.93 -0.49
CA LEU A 376 -7.07 7.45 -1.14
C LEU A 376 -7.95 8.29 -0.20
N ASP A 377 -7.73 8.18 1.12
CA ASP A 377 -8.57 8.81 2.14
C ASP A 377 -7.94 10.12 2.69
N VAL A 378 -6.64 10.32 2.50
CA VAL A 378 -5.91 11.49 2.99
C VAL A 378 -6.20 12.75 2.16
N TRP A 379 -6.27 13.89 2.83
CA TRP A 379 -6.46 15.18 2.18
C TRP A 379 -5.33 15.50 1.19
N ALA A 380 -5.71 15.88 -0.04
CA ALA A 380 -4.78 16.27 -1.09
C ALA A 380 -4.48 17.79 -1.12
N GLY A 381 -4.90 18.54 -0.10
CA GLY A 381 -4.78 20.01 -0.06
C GLY A 381 -5.84 20.75 -0.88
N ASP A 382 -6.78 20.02 -1.49
CA ASP A 382 -7.87 20.54 -2.29
C ASP A 382 -9.06 20.99 -1.43
N ARG A 383 -10.06 21.62 -2.06
CA ARG A 383 -11.30 22.03 -1.39
C ARG A 383 -12.48 21.62 -2.26
N SER A 384 -13.48 20.97 -1.66
CA SER A 384 -14.72 20.59 -2.36
C SER A 384 -15.94 21.08 -1.58
N VAL A 385 -17.02 21.42 -2.30
CA VAL A 385 -18.22 22.00 -1.67
C VAL A 385 -19.05 20.88 -1.02
N PRO A 386 -19.31 20.92 0.30
CA PRO A 386 -20.11 19.92 0.97
C PRO A 386 -21.59 20.02 0.59
N GLN A 387 -22.29 18.89 0.66
CA GLN A 387 -23.75 18.88 0.55
C GLN A 387 -24.41 19.55 1.75
N LYS A 388 -25.66 20.00 1.57
CA LYS A 388 -26.48 20.54 2.66
C LYS A 388 -27.69 19.66 2.92
N ASN A 389 -28.08 19.56 4.18
CA ASN A 389 -29.38 19.01 4.54
C ASN A 389 -30.50 20.06 4.34
N SER A 390 -31.74 19.67 4.63
CA SER A 390 -32.92 20.55 4.51
C SER A 390 -32.92 21.77 5.45
N SER A 391 -32.16 21.75 6.54
CA SER A 391 -31.98 22.89 7.44
C SER A 391 -30.82 23.81 7.02
N GLY A 392 -30.13 23.51 5.92
CA GLY A 392 -29.00 24.29 5.43
C GLY A 392 -27.67 23.99 6.13
N THR A 393 -27.61 22.95 6.98
CA THR A 393 -26.38 22.47 7.63
C THR A 393 -25.51 21.75 6.61
N TYR A 394 -24.23 22.10 6.55
CA TYR A 394 -23.24 21.41 5.71
C TYR A 394 -22.94 20.02 6.28
N LEU A 395 -22.95 19.00 5.43
CA LEU A 395 -22.60 17.62 5.78
C LEU A 395 -21.18 17.39 5.28
N ILE A 396 -20.26 17.10 6.21
CA ILE A 396 -18.83 16.94 5.93
C ILE A 396 -18.51 15.45 5.97
N SER A 397 -18.26 14.83 4.82
CA SER A 397 -17.81 13.44 4.72
C SER A 397 -16.41 13.30 4.12
N LYS A 398 -15.77 14.40 3.72
CA LYS A 398 -14.42 14.39 3.16
C LYS A 398 -13.51 15.45 3.78
N PRO A 399 -12.19 15.19 3.88
CA PRO A 399 -11.23 16.19 4.35
C PRO A 399 -11.28 17.51 3.57
N SER A 400 -11.44 17.43 2.24
CA SER A 400 -11.52 18.63 1.38
C SER A 400 -12.80 19.44 1.58
N GLU A 401 -13.87 18.83 2.09
CA GLU A 401 -15.10 19.53 2.50
C GLU A 401 -14.91 20.27 3.83
N LEU A 402 -14.18 19.69 4.77
CA LEU A 402 -13.80 20.35 6.02
C LEU A 402 -12.89 21.56 5.75
N ALA A 403 -11.90 21.41 4.87
CA ALA A 403 -11.03 22.50 4.44
C ALA A 403 -11.79 23.60 3.70
N TRP A 404 -12.80 23.24 2.88
CA TRP A 404 -13.70 24.21 2.27
C TRP A 404 -14.53 24.96 3.33
N PHE A 405 -15.06 24.25 4.33
CA PHE A 405 -15.85 24.85 5.40
C PHE A 405 -15.04 25.84 6.25
N ALA A 406 -13.78 25.50 6.57
CA ALA A 406 -12.87 26.44 7.23
C ALA A 406 -12.65 27.70 6.36
N ALA A 407 -12.43 27.53 5.06
CA ALA A 407 -12.28 28.65 4.14
C ALA A 407 -13.55 29.52 4.04
N LEU A 408 -14.75 28.93 4.12
CA LEU A 408 -16.02 29.66 4.18
C LEU A 408 -16.10 30.54 5.42
N VAL A 409 -15.84 29.98 6.60
CA VAL A 409 -15.89 30.72 7.88
C VAL A 409 -14.89 31.87 7.87
N ASN A 410 -13.69 31.62 7.33
CA ASN A 410 -12.58 32.57 7.30
C ASN A 410 -12.62 33.57 6.12
N GLY A 411 -13.66 33.55 5.27
CA GLY A 411 -13.76 34.45 4.12
C GLY A 411 -12.66 34.26 3.07
N LYS A 412 -12.14 33.04 2.92
CA LYS A 412 -11.04 32.69 2.00
C LYS A 412 -11.52 32.04 0.69
N LEU A 413 -12.83 32.00 0.46
CA LEU A 413 -13.42 31.50 -0.78
C LEU A 413 -13.61 32.64 -1.78
N SER A 414 -13.18 32.43 -3.02
CA SER A 414 -13.35 33.45 -4.08
C SER A 414 -14.83 33.65 -4.41
N GLY A 415 -15.28 34.91 -4.40
CA GLY A 415 -16.65 35.28 -4.75
C GLY A 415 -17.71 34.94 -3.69
N MET A 416 -17.31 34.62 -2.46
CA MET A 416 -18.22 34.34 -1.35
C MET A 416 -17.78 35.08 -0.09
N ASP A 417 -18.74 35.74 0.56
CA ASP A 417 -18.49 36.42 1.84
C ASP A 417 -18.22 35.39 2.95
N ALA A 418 -17.47 35.82 3.98
CA ALA A 418 -17.27 35.03 5.17
C ALA A 418 -18.61 34.65 5.81
N ASN A 419 -18.75 33.40 6.25
CA ASN A 419 -19.95 32.94 6.95
C ASN A 419 -19.60 32.23 8.27
N PRO A 420 -19.27 33.00 9.33
CA PRO A 420 -18.97 32.43 10.65
C PRO A 420 -20.17 31.79 11.35
N ASN A 421 -21.39 31.99 10.85
CA ASN A 421 -22.62 31.43 11.42
C ASN A 421 -23.04 30.12 10.74
N ALA A 422 -22.25 29.61 9.80
CA ALA A 422 -22.54 28.37 9.09
C ALA A 422 -22.57 27.18 10.07
N ASN A 423 -23.56 26.30 9.92
CA ASN A 423 -23.63 25.07 10.70
C ASN A 423 -23.02 23.91 9.91
N ALA A 424 -22.31 23.01 10.59
CA ALA A 424 -21.80 21.79 9.98
C ALA A 424 -22.00 20.56 10.86
N THR A 425 -22.11 19.41 10.21
CA THR A 425 -22.09 18.09 10.86
C THR A 425 -21.11 17.20 10.10
N VAL A 426 -20.15 16.64 10.82
CA VAL A 426 -19.26 15.60 10.27
C VAL A 426 -20.04 14.29 10.23
N THR A 427 -19.95 13.60 9.10
CA THR A 427 -20.72 12.40 8.78
C THR A 427 -19.86 11.21 8.39
N ASP A 428 -18.54 11.39 8.38
CA ASP A 428 -17.57 10.33 8.12
C ASP A 428 -16.22 10.68 8.77
N ASN A 429 -15.33 9.70 8.89
CA ASN A 429 -13.97 9.90 9.39
C ASN A 429 -13.15 10.74 8.40
N LEU A 430 -12.38 11.70 8.92
CA LEU A 430 -11.62 12.66 8.14
C LEU A 430 -10.13 12.52 8.45
N LEU A 431 -9.33 12.20 7.43
CA LEU A 431 -7.87 12.11 7.54
C LEU A 431 -7.20 13.30 6.84
N MET A 432 -6.63 14.20 7.62
CA MET A 432 -6.02 15.43 7.12
C MET A 432 -4.56 15.22 6.70
N ASN A 433 -3.81 14.43 7.45
CA ASN A 433 -2.44 14.02 7.13
C ASN A 433 -2.16 12.64 7.73
N ILE A 434 -1.13 11.95 7.25
CA ILE A 434 -0.64 10.69 7.79
C ILE A 434 0.65 10.96 8.57
N ASN A 435 0.74 10.45 9.80
CA ASN A 435 1.96 10.50 10.62
C ASN A 435 2.62 11.89 10.72
N VAL A 436 1.87 12.92 11.12
CA VAL A 436 2.34 14.33 11.21
C VAL A 436 3.59 14.56 12.09
N ASN A 437 3.98 13.57 12.88
CA ASN A 437 5.17 13.59 13.72
C ASN A 437 6.43 13.07 13.01
N ASP A 438 6.29 12.48 11.82
CA ASP A 438 7.39 12.01 10.98
C ASP A 438 7.52 12.92 9.74
N GLU A 439 8.62 13.67 9.69
CA GLU A 439 8.87 14.66 8.63
C GLU A 439 9.00 14.04 7.23
N SER A 440 9.24 12.72 7.12
CA SER A 440 9.37 12.03 5.83
C SER A 440 8.07 11.92 5.03
N PHE A 441 6.92 12.00 5.69
CA PHE A 441 5.61 11.94 5.03
C PHE A 441 5.20 13.28 4.40
N GLY A 442 5.78 14.39 4.86
CA GLY A 442 5.27 15.73 4.59
C GLY A 442 3.91 15.97 5.25
N ALA A 443 3.57 17.24 5.50
CA ALA A 443 2.28 17.61 6.07
C ALA A 443 1.70 18.83 5.36
N ILE A 444 0.40 18.77 5.09
CA ILE A 444 -0.39 19.89 4.60
C ILE A 444 -0.87 20.69 5.81
N GLU A 445 -0.54 21.97 5.81
CA GLU A 445 -0.88 22.87 6.90
C GLU A 445 -2.39 23.13 6.97
N TRP A 446 -2.96 22.87 8.15
CA TRP A 446 -4.34 23.14 8.48
C TRP A 446 -4.55 24.62 8.80
N THR A 447 -5.61 25.22 8.25
CA THR A 447 -6.07 26.55 8.65
C THR A 447 -7.24 26.40 9.62
N PRO A 448 -7.12 26.83 10.88
CA PRO A 448 -8.18 26.70 11.87
C PRO A 448 -9.51 27.34 11.44
N ILE A 449 -10.63 26.75 11.85
CA ILE A 449 -11.96 27.34 11.63
C ILE A 449 -12.13 28.54 12.57
N GLY A 450 -12.34 29.72 12.00
CA GLY A 450 -12.32 31.00 12.70
C GLY A 450 -10.90 31.35 13.12
N ILE A 451 -10.22 32.21 12.38
CA ILE A 451 -8.81 32.54 12.62
C ILE A 451 -8.58 33.71 13.58
N ASP A 452 -9.56 34.61 13.69
CA ASP A 452 -9.48 35.84 14.49
C ASP A 452 -10.88 36.23 15.04
N GLU A 453 -10.97 37.36 15.74
CA GLU A 453 -12.24 37.85 16.29
C GLU A 453 -13.27 38.23 15.20
N ALA A 454 -12.82 38.70 14.03
CA ALA A 454 -13.71 39.10 12.94
C ALA A 454 -14.34 37.88 12.23
N HIS A 455 -13.64 36.75 12.25
CA HIS A 455 -14.06 35.48 11.65
C HIS A 455 -14.42 34.43 12.71
N GLY A 456 -14.56 34.83 13.97
CA GLY A 456 -14.81 33.92 15.09
C GLY A 456 -16.06 33.05 14.85
N TYR A 457 -15.93 31.74 15.07
CA TYR A 457 -16.99 30.79 14.76
C TYR A 457 -18.20 30.96 15.69
N ASN A 458 -19.37 31.18 15.10
CA ASN A 458 -20.64 31.48 15.76
C ASN A 458 -21.75 30.45 15.44
N GLY A 459 -21.50 29.52 14.53
CA GLY A 459 -22.43 28.46 14.15
C GLY A 459 -22.44 27.26 15.11
N ILE A 460 -23.13 26.21 14.70
CA ILE A 460 -23.19 24.90 15.38
C ILE A 460 -22.35 23.91 14.58
N PHE A 461 -21.26 23.43 15.17
CA PHE A 461 -20.46 22.32 14.65
C PHE A 461 -20.72 21.07 15.48
N ASN A 462 -21.16 20.00 14.83
CA ASN A 462 -21.31 18.69 15.43
C ASN A 462 -20.37 17.71 14.74
N GLY A 463 -19.32 17.26 15.42
CA GLY A 463 -18.36 16.30 14.87
C GLY A 463 -18.94 14.88 14.70
N GLY A 464 -20.17 14.64 15.15
CA GLY A 464 -20.86 13.36 14.98
C GLY A 464 -20.23 12.18 15.71
N GLY A 465 -19.15 12.39 16.46
CA GLY A 465 -18.31 11.33 17.05
C GLY A 465 -17.29 10.73 16.08
N TYR A 466 -17.18 11.24 14.85
CA TYR A 466 -16.22 10.78 13.86
C TYR A 466 -14.81 11.33 14.13
N ASN A 467 -13.80 10.61 13.65
CA ASN A 467 -12.40 10.99 13.79
C ASN A 467 -12.06 12.16 12.86
N ILE A 468 -11.37 13.16 13.39
CA ILE A 468 -10.67 14.19 12.60
C ILE A 468 -9.18 14.04 12.92
N ALA A 469 -8.48 13.32 12.05
CA ALA A 469 -7.12 12.88 12.29
C ALA A 469 -6.07 13.70 11.53
N GLY A 470 -4.85 13.80 12.07
CA GLY A 470 -3.70 14.34 11.34
C GLY A 470 -3.73 15.86 11.11
N LEU A 471 -4.37 16.63 11.99
CA LEU A 471 -4.28 18.09 11.89
C LEU A 471 -2.84 18.53 12.15
N TYR A 472 -2.27 19.29 11.22
CA TYR A 472 -0.92 19.84 11.35
C TYR A 472 -0.98 21.37 11.30
N THR A 473 -0.48 22.05 12.33
CA THR A 473 -0.36 23.51 12.35
C THR A 473 1.04 23.93 12.81
N SER A 474 1.42 25.13 12.42
CA SER A 474 2.70 25.76 12.76
C SER A 474 2.49 27.18 13.30
N SER A 475 3.59 27.85 13.67
CA SER A 475 3.55 29.26 14.07
C SER A 475 3.08 30.22 12.98
N THR A 476 2.92 29.78 11.73
CA THR A 476 2.35 30.58 10.64
C THR A 476 0.87 30.27 10.36
N SER A 477 0.30 29.24 10.99
CA SER A 477 -1.08 28.84 10.76
C SER A 477 -2.10 29.87 11.27
N GLY A 478 -3.25 29.98 10.62
CA GLY A 478 -4.34 30.87 11.05
C GLY A 478 -3.95 32.35 11.01
N ASP A 479 -4.12 33.05 12.13
CA ASP A 479 -3.66 34.43 12.33
C ASP A 479 -2.22 34.45 12.89
N ASN A 480 -1.26 33.97 12.09
CA ASN A 480 0.16 33.88 12.45
C ASN A 480 0.43 33.16 13.77
N GLY A 481 -0.19 31.99 13.96
CA GLY A 481 -0.02 31.16 15.15
C GLY A 481 -0.76 31.66 16.39
N THR A 482 -1.53 32.74 16.30
CA THR A 482 -2.18 33.36 17.49
C THR A 482 -3.26 32.47 18.09
N ASN A 483 -4.17 31.92 17.28
CA ASN A 483 -5.25 31.06 17.77
C ASN A 483 -5.28 29.76 16.96
N ILE A 484 -4.89 28.65 17.59
CA ILE A 484 -4.65 27.36 16.95
C ILE A 484 -5.50 26.25 17.56
N GLY A 485 -6.03 25.40 16.68
CA GLY A 485 -6.77 24.18 16.98
C GLY A 485 -7.49 23.69 15.73
N LEU A 486 -8.44 22.76 15.88
CA LEU A 486 -9.45 22.57 14.84
C LEU A 486 -10.19 23.89 14.58
N PHE A 487 -10.54 24.58 15.67
CA PHE A 487 -11.01 25.97 15.67
C PHE A 487 -9.90 26.89 16.19
N GLY A 488 -9.71 28.04 15.55
CA GLY A 488 -8.82 29.06 16.09
C GLY A 488 -9.56 29.82 17.18
N TYR A 489 -10.65 30.48 16.79
CA TYR A 489 -11.45 31.37 17.60
C TYR A 489 -12.92 30.94 17.55
N VAL A 490 -13.47 30.54 18.70
CA VAL A 490 -14.89 30.29 18.89
C VAL A 490 -15.52 31.51 19.57
N GLY A 491 -16.37 32.22 18.83
CA GLY A 491 -17.08 33.41 19.30
C GLY A 491 -18.23 33.05 20.22
N SER A 492 -19.45 32.97 19.68
CA SER A 492 -20.65 32.46 20.36
C SER A 492 -21.07 31.07 19.89
N GLY A 493 -20.23 30.41 19.09
CA GLY A 493 -20.55 29.13 18.46
C GLY A 493 -20.58 27.95 19.44
N MET A 494 -21.13 26.84 18.97
CA MET A 494 -21.22 25.59 19.72
C MET A 494 -20.49 24.48 18.97
N VAL A 495 -19.52 23.85 19.62
CA VAL A 495 -18.76 22.70 19.11
C VAL A 495 -19.10 21.48 19.96
N THR A 496 -19.61 20.42 19.34
CA THR A 496 -20.05 19.21 20.03
C THR A 496 -19.56 17.93 19.37
N ASN A 497 -19.44 16.85 20.14
CA ASN A 497 -19.18 15.49 19.64
C ASN A 497 -17.99 15.42 18.67
N THR A 498 -16.92 16.15 18.98
CA THR A 498 -15.77 16.31 18.08
C THR A 498 -14.56 15.57 18.62
N VAL A 499 -13.96 14.71 17.79
CA VAL A 499 -12.79 13.90 18.15
C VAL A 499 -11.62 14.30 17.26
N VAL A 500 -10.56 14.84 17.85
CA VAL A 500 -9.31 15.18 17.16
C VAL A 500 -8.22 14.20 17.59
N LEU A 501 -7.57 13.54 16.63
CA LEU A 501 -6.58 12.48 16.90
C LEU A 501 -5.30 12.69 16.09
N ASP A 502 -4.17 12.27 16.64
CA ASP A 502 -2.86 12.21 15.97
C ASP A 502 -2.50 13.48 15.20
N GLY A 503 -2.86 14.64 15.76
CA GLY A 503 -2.46 15.94 15.26
C GLY A 503 -1.13 16.40 15.87
N LYS A 504 -0.48 17.33 15.17
CA LYS A 504 0.64 18.13 15.66
C LYS A 504 0.24 19.59 15.54
N LEU A 505 -0.31 20.10 16.63
CA LEU A 505 -0.89 21.43 16.72
C LEU A 505 0.08 22.36 17.42
N SER A 506 0.88 23.09 16.64
CA SER A 506 1.82 24.09 17.15
C SER A 506 1.34 25.51 16.83
N GLY A 507 1.56 26.44 17.77
CA GLY A 507 1.24 27.87 17.63
C GLY A 507 2.05 28.76 18.56
N ILE A 508 1.69 30.04 18.64
CA ILE A 508 2.38 31.05 19.46
C ILE A 508 1.58 31.38 20.73
N GLU A 509 0.35 31.90 20.58
CA GLU A 509 -0.38 32.46 21.73
C GLU A 509 -1.36 31.48 22.38
N ASN A 510 -2.47 31.16 21.71
CA ASN A 510 -3.53 30.31 22.24
C ASN A 510 -3.62 29.04 21.39
N VAL A 511 -3.16 27.93 21.92
CA VAL A 511 -3.09 26.64 21.21
C VAL A 511 -3.91 25.62 21.98
N GLY A 512 -4.95 25.08 21.35
CA GLY A 512 -5.74 24.02 21.92
C GLY A 512 -6.09 22.95 20.90
N GLY A 513 -6.27 21.71 21.36
CA GLY A 513 -6.62 20.59 20.48
C GLY A 513 -7.91 20.81 19.68
N ILE A 514 -8.97 21.24 20.38
CA ILE A 514 -10.28 21.53 19.78
C ILE A 514 -10.39 23.01 19.38
N ALA A 515 -10.03 23.92 20.28
CA ALA A 515 -10.11 25.36 20.04
C ALA A 515 -8.96 26.11 20.71
N GLY A 516 -8.37 27.07 20.00
CA GLY A 516 -7.35 27.96 20.57
C GLY A 516 -7.92 28.96 21.57
N TYR A 517 -8.98 29.68 21.18
CA TYR A 517 -9.63 30.69 22.01
C TYR A 517 -11.16 30.54 22.00
N VAL A 518 -11.79 30.63 23.17
CA VAL A 518 -13.25 30.58 23.33
C VAL A 518 -13.72 31.83 24.08
N LYS A 519 -14.44 32.73 23.40
CA LYS A 519 -14.93 33.99 24.01
C LYS A 519 -16.19 33.80 24.83
N SER A 520 -17.24 33.28 24.19
CA SER A 520 -18.57 33.06 24.78
C SER A 520 -19.25 31.81 24.20
N GLY A 521 -18.48 30.99 23.49
CA GLY A 521 -18.94 29.75 22.86
C GLY A 521 -18.96 28.58 23.84
N THR A 522 -19.31 27.42 23.33
CA THR A 522 -19.47 26.20 24.13
C THR A 522 -18.81 25.01 23.44
N ILE A 523 -18.01 24.26 24.19
CA ILE A 523 -17.40 22.99 23.76
C ILE A 523 -17.91 21.88 24.66
N ILE A 524 -18.61 20.89 24.10
CA ILE A 524 -19.24 19.79 24.86
C ILE A 524 -18.94 18.47 24.19
N ASN A 525 -18.63 17.43 24.99
CA ASN A 525 -18.40 16.07 24.49
C ASN A 525 -17.35 16.02 23.36
N CYS A 526 -16.22 16.70 23.57
CA CYS A 526 -15.11 16.72 22.63
C CYS A 526 -13.88 16.07 23.25
N CYS A 527 -13.05 15.42 22.43
CA CYS A 527 -11.85 14.72 22.85
C CYS A 527 -10.68 15.08 21.92
N CYS A 528 -9.49 15.19 22.49
CA CYS A 528 -8.25 15.39 21.75
C CYS A 528 -7.19 14.41 22.26
N ASP A 529 -6.62 13.61 21.35
CA ASP A 529 -5.40 12.80 21.57
C ASP A 529 -4.39 13.20 20.51
N SER A 530 -3.68 14.31 20.73
CA SER A 530 -2.76 14.94 19.77
C SER A 530 -1.64 15.66 20.49
N GLU A 531 -0.53 15.91 19.79
CA GLU A 531 0.53 16.77 20.31
C GLU A 531 0.10 18.24 20.17
N VAL A 532 0.04 18.96 21.29
CA VAL A 532 -0.35 20.38 21.33
C VAL A 532 0.78 21.17 21.99
N SER A 533 1.31 22.19 21.30
CA SER A 533 2.45 22.98 21.77
C SER A 533 2.32 24.46 21.41
N GLY A 534 2.78 25.34 22.29
CA GLY A 534 2.82 26.78 22.05
C GLY A 534 3.58 27.56 23.11
N ASP A 535 3.83 28.85 22.85
CA ASP A 535 4.70 29.67 23.68
C ASP A 535 4.01 30.31 24.89
N LYS A 536 2.67 30.49 24.85
CA LYS A 536 1.92 31.17 25.93
C LYS A 536 0.87 30.29 26.60
N ALA A 537 -0.27 30.07 25.97
CA ALA A 537 -1.40 29.33 26.51
C ALA A 537 -1.61 28.05 25.68
N VAL A 538 -1.55 26.89 26.35
CA VAL A 538 -1.67 25.57 25.75
C VAL A 538 -2.73 24.78 26.52
N GLY A 539 -3.68 24.16 25.82
CA GLY A 539 -4.86 23.52 26.42
C GLY A 539 -5.43 22.30 25.70
#